data_AF-A0A3B8SW07-F1
#
_entry.id   AF-A0A3B8SW07-F1
#
_cell.length_a   1.000
_cell.length_b   1.000
_cell.length_c   1.000
_cell.angle_alpha   90.00
_cell.angle_beta   90.00
_cell.angle_gamma   90.00
#
_symmetry.space_group_name_H-M   'P 1'
#
loop_
_entity.id
_entity.type
_entity.pdbx_description
1 polymer ?
#
loop_
_entity_poly.entity_id
_entity_poly.type
_entity_poly.pdbx_seq_one_letter_code
_entity_poly.pdbx_strand_id
1 'polypeptide(L)'
;TAKSLSKHAWGLDYCDAEGSKIDLTSEALAAAQKDQDEDLNRLLYVALTRAKQTVFLGIPDSENAVSKLLHGRDVDALGVHHSTLTVPNADTSRQAFVPPTEKIARLQQPKIPSWFFRSFSTLIKHDAHLDSARGADDEEVVTTEFGLNADWHKLPGGTETGQFIHDILEWHAQAHREDTDIDRLINKRWPAHLDLSHAPLVGQWIRQILSVELYPGVSLNQLGVSQKRPEPQFELPLKPDLRAQTLFNACRAFSWWEPLEPPIDQPIAGHLIGFIDLVFEYQGRFHIIDYKTNYLGPNDSSYGDVQLQAAMQRSFYPLQAAIYGLALHRWLGSRLPDYDPDRHLGDVTYLFCRGIHSNNAGLWRRPLETPGILALEEQCLCTR
;
A
#
# COMPACT_ATOMS: atom_id res chain seq x y z
N THR A 1 -12.15 -20.44 17.18
CA THR A 1 -12.05 -18.98 17.00
C THR A 1 -11.51 -18.71 15.61
N ALA A 2 -12.40 -18.75 14.61
CA ALA A 2 -12.05 -18.62 13.21
C ALA A 2 -11.76 -17.14 12.90
N LYS A 3 -10.53 -16.83 12.48
CA LYS A 3 -10.22 -15.55 11.85
C LYS A 3 -10.95 -15.54 10.51
N SER A 4 -11.76 -14.53 10.25
CA SER A 4 -12.34 -14.31 8.92
C SER A 4 -11.22 -14.16 7.90
N LEU A 5 -11.27 -14.93 6.81
CA LEU A 5 -10.43 -14.69 5.64
C LEU A 5 -10.61 -13.24 5.17
N SER A 6 -9.49 -12.61 4.83
CA SER A 6 -9.44 -11.23 4.32
C SER A 6 -10.35 -11.09 3.11
N LYS A 7 -11.07 -9.96 3.00
CA LYS A 7 -11.90 -9.61 1.83
C LYS A 7 -11.08 -9.39 0.55
N HIS A 8 -9.76 -9.55 0.61
CA HIS A 8 -8.81 -9.32 -0.46
C HIS A 8 -8.00 -10.57 -0.83
N ALA A 9 -8.38 -11.75 -0.31
CA ALA A 9 -7.74 -13.01 -0.69
C ALA A 9 -8.09 -13.37 -2.15
N TRP A 10 -7.19 -13.04 -3.07
CA TRP A 10 -7.18 -13.62 -4.41
C TRP A 10 -6.50 -14.99 -4.35
N GLY A 11 -6.70 -15.85 -5.35
CA GLY A 11 -6.14 -17.21 -5.40
C GLY A 11 -4.59 -17.33 -5.40
N LEU A 12 -3.88 -16.25 -5.07
CA LEU A 12 -2.44 -16.15 -4.87
C LEU A 12 -2.00 -16.45 -3.42
N ASP A 13 -2.90 -16.43 -2.44
CA ASP A 13 -2.60 -16.67 -1.01
C ASP A 13 -2.26 -18.14 -0.65
N TYR A 14 -2.05 -19.00 -1.64
CA TYR A 14 -1.57 -20.39 -1.48
C TYR A 14 -0.07 -20.54 -1.74
N CYS A 15 0.74 -19.56 -1.32
CA CYS A 15 2.19 -19.57 -1.51
C CYS A 15 2.91 -19.47 -0.17
N ASP A 16 3.86 -20.38 0.07
CA ASP A 16 4.97 -20.15 1.00
C ASP A 16 6.25 -19.86 0.20
N ALA A 17 7.39 -19.74 0.90
CA ALA A 17 8.70 -19.36 0.33
C ALA A 17 9.23 -20.29 -0.78
N GLU A 18 8.55 -21.41 -1.05
CA GLU A 18 8.91 -22.41 -2.06
C GLU A 18 8.00 -22.36 -3.31
N GLY A 19 7.06 -21.40 -3.36
CA GLY A 19 6.15 -21.17 -4.49
C GLY A 19 4.75 -21.78 -4.33
N SER A 20 3.88 -21.53 -5.32
CA SER A 20 2.46 -21.94 -5.29
C SER A 20 2.31 -23.45 -5.18
N LYS A 21 1.78 -23.95 -4.06
CA LYS A 21 1.46 -25.37 -3.90
C LYS A 21 -0.05 -25.56 -3.84
N ILE A 22 -0.66 -25.63 -5.01
CA ILE A 22 -1.97 -26.29 -5.14
C ILE A 22 -1.71 -27.77 -4.89
N ASP A 23 -1.96 -28.21 -3.66
CA ASP A 23 -1.84 -29.61 -3.28
C ASP A 23 -3.10 -30.37 -3.72
N LEU A 24 -3.02 -31.00 -4.88
CA LEU A 24 -4.09 -31.84 -5.45
C LEU A 24 -3.98 -33.30 -4.98
N THR A 25 -3.19 -33.59 -3.94
CA THR A 25 -3.08 -34.94 -3.39
C THR A 25 -4.28 -35.30 -2.52
N SER A 26 -4.49 -36.60 -2.32
CA SER A 26 -5.51 -37.16 -1.44
C SER A 26 -5.39 -36.70 0.01
N GLU A 27 -4.19 -36.27 0.43
CA GLU A 27 -3.87 -35.84 1.79
C GLU A 27 -4.42 -34.43 2.07
N ALA A 28 -4.40 -33.53 1.09
CA ALA A 28 -4.95 -32.18 1.19
C ALA A 28 -6.49 -32.14 1.04
N LEU A 29 -7.11 -33.20 0.51
CA LEU A 29 -8.55 -33.30 0.30
C LEU A 29 -9.34 -33.11 1.60
N ALA A 30 -8.87 -33.67 2.72
CA ALA A 30 -9.58 -33.59 3.99
C ALA A 30 -9.62 -32.15 4.55
N ALA A 31 -8.53 -31.39 4.41
CA ALA A 31 -8.47 -29.99 4.83
C ALA A 31 -9.34 -29.11 3.92
N ALA A 32 -9.26 -29.31 2.59
CA ALA A 32 -10.10 -28.60 1.63
C ALA A 32 -11.59 -28.86 1.84
N GLN A 33 -11.98 -30.10 2.16
CA GLN A 33 -13.36 -30.47 2.46
C GLN A 33 -13.88 -29.73 3.71
N LYS A 34 -13.02 -29.58 4.73
CA LYS A 34 -13.35 -28.87 5.96
C LYS A 34 -13.54 -27.36 5.74
N ASP A 35 -12.66 -26.72 4.97
CA ASP A 35 -12.79 -25.30 4.63
C ASP A 35 -14.04 -25.05 3.79
N GLN A 36 -14.32 -25.94 2.82
CA GLN A 36 -15.55 -25.91 2.03
C GLN A 36 -16.80 -26.03 2.92
N ASP A 37 -16.78 -26.92 3.90
CA ASP A 37 -17.87 -27.08 4.88
C ASP A 37 -18.08 -25.81 5.72
N GLU A 38 -17.00 -25.18 6.18
CA GLU A 38 -17.06 -23.93 6.97
C GLU A 38 -17.62 -22.76 6.13
N ASP A 39 -17.23 -22.65 4.85
CA ASP A 39 -17.73 -21.58 3.99
C ASP A 39 -19.20 -21.80 3.57
N LEU A 40 -19.61 -23.04 3.30
CA LEU A 40 -21.01 -23.37 3.05
C LEU A 40 -21.91 -23.04 4.26
N ASN A 41 -21.44 -23.30 5.48
CA ASN A 41 -22.15 -22.90 6.70
C ASN A 41 -22.26 -21.38 6.84
N ARG A 42 -21.20 -20.64 6.48
CA ARG A 42 -21.20 -19.17 6.49
C ARG A 42 -22.19 -18.59 5.47
N LEU A 43 -22.21 -19.13 4.25
CA LEU A 43 -23.13 -18.70 3.20
C LEU A 43 -24.59 -18.95 3.59
N LEU A 44 -24.89 -20.11 4.20
CA LEU A 44 -26.21 -20.40 4.75
C LEU A 44 -26.62 -19.41 5.84
N TYR A 45 -25.71 -19.12 6.79
CA TYR A 45 -25.96 -18.12 7.83
C TYR A 45 -26.26 -16.73 7.25
N VAL A 46 -25.48 -16.29 6.26
CA VAL A 46 -25.70 -15.00 5.58
C VAL A 46 -27.03 -14.98 4.86
N ALA A 47 -27.39 -16.04 4.13
CA ALA A 47 -28.66 -16.14 3.43
C ALA A 47 -29.84 -16.04 4.42
N LEU A 48 -29.78 -16.75 5.54
CA LEU A 48 -30.83 -16.72 6.57
C LEU A 48 -30.94 -15.36 7.29
N THR A 49 -29.83 -14.71 7.59
CA THR A 49 -29.81 -13.49 8.42
C THR A 49 -29.98 -12.19 7.64
N ARG A 50 -29.67 -12.17 6.35
CA ARG A 50 -29.73 -10.95 5.50
C ARG A 50 -30.92 -10.90 4.55
N ALA A 51 -31.74 -11.95 4.50
CA ALA A 51 -32.92 -11.94 3.66
C ALA A 51 -33.93 -10.89 4.13
N LYS A 52 -34.33 -10.00 3.22
CA LYS A 52 -35.33 -8.95 3.50
C LYS A 52 -36.77 -9.42 3.36
N GLN A 53 -37.02 -10.52 2.65
CA GLN A 53 -38.37 -11.00 2.34
C GLN A 53 -38.52 -12.49 2.62
N THR A 54 -37.99 -13.37 1.76
CA THR A 54 -38.13 -14.84 1.92
C THR A 54 -36.84 -15.55 1.47
N VAL A 55 -36.49 -16.65 2.15
CA VAL A 55 -35.41 -17.57 1.75
C VAL A 55 -36.03 -18.92 1.40
N PHE A 56 -35.65 -19.47 0.25
CA PHE A 56 -36.00 -20.83 -0.14
C PHE A 56 -34.76 -21.71 0.01
N LEU A 57 -34.85 -22.75 0.84
CA LEU A 57 -33.78 -23.71 1.06
C LEU A 57 -34.18 -25.05 0.45
N GLY A 58 -33.35 -25.58 -0.44
CA GLY A 58 -33.46 -26.97 -0.86
C GLY A 58 -32.80 -27.86 0.18
N ILE A 59 -33.52 -28.87 0.68
CA ILE A 59 -33.00 -29.84 1.66
C ILE A 59 -32.87 -31.18 0.93
N PRO A 60 -31.69 -31.51 0.40
CA PRO A 60 -31.45 -32.84 -0.18
C PRO A 60 -31.33 -33.89 0.93
N ASP A 61 -31.55 -35.16 0.59
CA ASP A 61 -31.46 -36.31 1.51
C ASP A 61 -30.02 -36.62 2.00
N SER A 62 -29.01 -35.89 1.49
CA SER A 62 -27.59 -36.06 1.84
C SER A 62 -27.11 -35.04 2.88
N GLU A 63 -26.08 -35.37 3.66
CA GLU A 63 -25.46 -34.42 4.62
C GLU A 63 -25.00 -33.12 3.94
N ASN A 64 -25.43 -31.98 4.49
CA ASN A 64 -25.13 -30.65 3.98
C ASN A 64 -25.16 -29.61 5.13
N ALA A 65 -24.86 -28.35 4.84
CA ALA A 65 -24.85 -27.27 5.83
C ALA A 65 -26.19 -27.10 6.57
N VAL A 66 -27.31 -27.29 5.88
CA VAL A 66 -28.66 -27.22 6.49
C VAL A 66 -28.88 -28.40 7.41
N SER A 67 -28.54 -29.63 7.02
CA SER A 67 -28.70 -30.81 7.89
C SER A 67 -27.85 -30.72 9.16
N LYS A 68 -26.64 -30.13 9.07
CA LYS A 68 -25.77 -29.83 10.22
C LYS A 68 -26.41 -28.80 11.16
N LEU A 69 -26.99 -27.71 10.63
CA LEU A 69 -27.68 -26.68 11.42
C LEU A 69 -28.94 -27.21 12.13
N LEU A 70 -29.66 -28.13 11.46
CA LEU A 70 -30.83 -28.77 12.03
C LEU A 70 -30.47 -29.71 13.18
N HIS A 71 -29.23 -30.21 13.25
CA HIS A 71 -28.75 -31.14 14.28
C HIS A 71 -29.69 -32.35 14.47
N GLY A 72 -30.20 -32.90 13.36
CA GLY A 72 -31.14 -34.03 13.39
C GLY A 72 -32.59 -33.68 13.77
N ARG A 73 -32.93 -32.38 13.87
CA ARG A 73 -34.32 -31.93 14.02
C ARG A 73 -35.06 -32.03 12.68
N ASP A 74 -36.32 -32.42 12.76
CA ASP A 74 -37.23 -32.41 11.63
C ASP A 74 -37.47 -30.98 11.14
N VAL A 75 -37.52 -30.80 9.84
CA VAL A 75 -37.74 -29.50 9.18
C VAL A 75 -39.11 -28.97 9.58
N ASP A 76 -40.11 -29.86 9.69
CA ASP A 76 -41.48 -29.52 10.06
C ASP A 76 -41.61 -29.05 11.53
N ALA A 77 -40.56 -29.24 12.34
CA ALA A 77 -40.50 -28.79 13.73
C ALA A 77 -39.94 -27.36 13.90
N LEU A 78 -39.59 -26.65 12.81
CA LEU A 78 -38.92 -25.33 12.86
C LEU A 78 -39.83 -24.13 13.21
N GLY A 79 -41.00 -24.37 13.82
CA GLY A 79 -41.89 -23.33 14.33
C GLY A 79 -42.71 -22.59 13.26
N VAL A 80 -43.53 -21.61 13.66
CA VAL A 80 -44.61 -21.06 12.81
C VAL A 80 -44.18 -20.17 11.64
N HIS A 81 -42.89 -19.94 11.45
CA HIS A 81 -42.35 -18.99 10.45
C HIS A 81 -41.73 -19.66 9.22
N HIS A 82 -41.90 -20.98 9.05
CA HIS A 82 -41.44 -21.72 7.88
C HIS A 82 -42.61 -22.48 7.22
N SER A 83 -42.47 -22.77 5.93
CA SER A 83 -43.42 -23.60 5.17
C SER A 83 -42.68 -24.51 4.22
N THR A 84 -42.94 -25.81 4.29
CA THR A 84 -42.34 -26.82 3.41
C THR A 84 -43.09 -26.86 2.08
N LEU A 85 -42.37 -26.85 0.96
CA LEU A 85 -42.93 -26.96 -0.40
C LEU A 85 -42.24 -28.15 -1.10
N THR A 86 -43.03 -29.12 -1.57
CA THR A 86 -42.51 -30.23 -2.37
C THR A 86 -42.31 -29.77 -3.81
N VAL A 87 -41.05 -29.75 -4.28
CA VAL A 87 -40.73 -29.44 -5.68
C VAL A 87 -40.86 -30.74 -6.50
N PRO A 88 -41.56 -30.74 -7.65
CA PRO A 88 -41.63 -31.92 -8.51
C PRO A 88 -40.24 -32.32 -8.99
N ASN A 89 -39.95 -33.62 -8.90
CA ASN A 89 -38.63 -34.17 -9.21
C ASN A 89 -38.28 -33.91 -10.69
N ALA A 90 -37.17 -33.24 -10.95
CA ALA A 90 -36.65 -33.07 -12.30
C ALA A 90 -35.63 -34.20 -12.56
N ASP A 91 -36.02 -35.20 -13.36
CA ASP A 91 -35.26 -36.42 -13.67
C ASP A 91 -33.97 -36.21 -14.48
N THR A 92 -33.38 -35.02 -14.46
CA THR A 92 -32.10 -34.75 -15.12
C THR A 92 -30.96 -34.93 -14.15
N SER A 93 -30.52 -36.19 -14.02
CA SER A 93 -29.19 -36.52 -13.51
C SER A 93 -28.15 -35.73 -14.31
N ARG A 94 -27.62 -34.67 -13.72
CA ARG A 94 -26.42 -34.00 -14.25
C ARG A 94 -25.25 -34.90 -13.88
N GLN A 95 -24.54 -35.40 -14.88
CA GLN A 95 -23.27 -36.10 -14.65
C GLN A 95 -22.39 -35.25 -13.75
N ALA A 96 -21.92 -35.85 -12.65
CA ALA A 96 -20.96 -35.20 -11.76
C ALA A 96 -19.72 -34.80 -12.59
N PHE A 97 -19.32 -33.55 -12.48
CA PHE A 97 -18.10 -33.07 -13.12
C PHE A 97 -16.91 -33.85 -12.54
N VAL A 98 -16.23 -34.63 -13.39
CA VAL A 98 -14.98 -35.30 -13.03
C VAL A 98 -13.86 -34.35 -13.45
N PRO A 99 -13.12 -33.73 -12.51
CA PRO A 99 -12.01 -32.87 -12.87
C PRO A 99 -10.97 -33.70 -13.64
N PRO A 100 -10.46 -33.21 -14.78
CA PRO A 100 -9.41 -33.91 -15.52
C PRO A 100 -8.15 -33.99 -14.64
N THR A 101 -7.83 -35.19 -14.17
CA THR A 101 -6.63 -35.50 -13.36
C THR A 101 -5.39 -35.79 -14.21
N GLU A 102 -5.37 -35.37 -15.47
CA GLU A 102 -4.14 -35.44 -16.25
C GLU A 102 -3.05 -34.66 -15.51
N LYS A 103 -1.87 -35.27 -15.37
CA LYS A 103 -0.70 -34.61 -14.78
C LYS A 103 -0.29 -33.46 -15.70
N ILE A 104 -0.92 -32.31 -15.55
CA ILE A 104 -0.49 -31.08 -16.20
C ILE A 104 0.92 -30.82 -15.71
N ALA A 105 1.86 -30.61 -16.63
CA ALA A 105 3.20 -30.19 -16.26
C ALA A 105 3.07 -28.94 -15.39
N ARG A 106 3.58 -29.00 -14.15
CA ARG A 106 3.57 -27.85 -13.25
C ARG A 106 4.18 -26.66 -14.00
N LEU A 107 3.47 -25.54 -14.01
CA LEU A 107 4.02 -24.27 -14.48
C LEU A 107 5.30 -24.02 -13.69
N GLN A 108 6.44 -24.15 -14.36
CA GLN A 108 7.75 -23.94 -13.75
C GLN A 108 7.99 -22.46 -13.45
N GLN A 109 7.20 -21.58 -14.06
CA GLN A 109 7.26 -20.14 -13.85
C GLN A 109 5.85 -19.55 -13.83
N PRO A 110 5.56 -18.61 -12.92
CA PRO A 110 4.32 -17.85 -12.95
C PRO A 110 4.25 -17.04 -14.23
N LYS A 111 3.16 -17.19 -14.99
CA LYS A 111 2.92 -16.37 -16.18
C LYS A 111 2.30 -15.05 -15.72
N ILE A 112 3.16 -14.07 -15.43
CA ILE A 112 2.71 -12.74 -15.02
C ILE A 112 2.10 -12.05 -16.25
N PRO A 113 0.83 -11.65 -16.22
CA PRO A 113 0.21 -10.95 -17.34
C PRO A 113 0.92 -9.62 -17.60
N SER A 114 1.01 -9.22 -18.87
CA SER A 114 1.61 -7.94 -19.26
C SER A 114 0.86 -6.70 -18.76
N TRP A 115 -0.35 -6.86 -18.22
CA TRP A 115 -1.17 -5.80 -17.61
C TRP A 115 -1.05 -5.73 -16.08
N PHE A 116 -0.13 -6.50 -15.48
CA PHE A 116 0.01 -6.59 -14.03
C PHE A 116 0.48 -5.25 -13.42
N PHE A 117 -0.14 -4.84 -12.31
CA PHE A 117 0.21 -3.61 -11.59
C PHE A 117 1.11 -3.93 -10.38
N ARG A 118 2.13 -3.11 -10.13
CA ARG A 118 3.05 -3.24 -8.98
C ARG A 118 3.22 -1.91 -8.26
N SER A 119 3.30 -1.94 -6.93
CA SER A 119 3.75 -0.80 -6.12
C SER A 119 5.28 -0.85 -5.90
N PHE A 120 5.84 0.25 -5.40
CA PHE A 120 7.26 0.31 -5.02
C PHE A 120 7.63 -0.74 -3.95
N SER A 121 6.80 -0.89 -2.91
CA SER A 121 7.06 -1.89 -1.86
C SER A 121 7.07 -3.32 -2.41
N THR A 122 6.15 -3.66 -3.32
CA THR A 122 6.15 -4.96 -4.02
C THR A 122 7.37 -5.14 -4.93
N LEU A 123 7.90 -4.06 -5.50
CA LEU A 123 9.12 -4.09 -6.33
C LEU A 123 10.35 -4.50 -5.51
N ILE A 124 10.45 -4.06 -4.26
CA ILE A 124 11.59 -4.33 -3.37
C ILE A 124 11.38 -5.60 -2.53
N LYS A 125 10.23 -5.72 -1.84
CA LYS A 125 9.97 -6.76 -0.82
C LYS A 125 9.52 -8.11 -1.39
N HIS A 126 9.31 -8.24 -2.70
CA HIS A 126 8.85 -9.48 -3.36
C HIS A 126 7.50 -10.07 -2.89
N ASP A 127 6.83 -9.47 -1.90
CA ASP A 127 5.55 -9.95 -1.41
C ASP A 127 4.38 -9.35 -2.21
N ALA A 128 3.47 -10.21 -2.66
CA ALA A 128 2.34 -9.89 -3.54
C ALA A 128 1.19 -9.17 -2.83
N HIS A 129 1.45 -8.50 -1.71
CA HIS A 129 0.46 -7.71 -0.99
C HIS A 129 0.23 -6.37 -1.71
N LEU A 130 -0.79 -6.34 -2.56
CA LEU A 130 -1.25 -5.17 -3.31
C LEU A 130 -1.98 -4.12 -2.44
N ASP A 131 -2.22 -4.41 -1.16
CA ASP A 131 -3.23 -3.69 -0.38
C ASP A 131 -2.72 -2.46 0.39
N SER A 132 -1.44 -2.11 0.30
CA SER A 132 -0.96 -0.82 0.82
C SER A 132 -0.02 -0.15 -0.17
N ALA A 133 -0.60 0.56 -1.13
CA ALA A 133 0.14 1.44 -2.04
C ALA A 133 0.58 2.76 -1.36
N ARG A 134 0.42 2.89 -0.03
CA ARG A 134 0.72 4.09 0.73
C ARG A 134 2.07 3.94 1.47
N GLY A 135 2.90 4.98 1.39
CA GLY A 135 4.34 4.98 1.68
C GLY A 135 4.79 4.78 3.14
N ALA A 136 3.93 4.27 4.03
CA ALA A 136 4.21 4.02 5.45
C ALA A 136 4.56 2.56 5.79
N ASP A 137 4.62 1.65 4.81
CA ASP A 137 4.83 0.20 5.00
C ASP A 137 6.27 -0.19 5.40
N ASP A 138 7.20 0.77 5.41
CA ASP A 138 8.62 0.56 5.73
C ASP A 138 8.96 0.85 7.20
N GLU A 139 7.95 1.02 8.07
CA GLU A 139 8.13 1.30 9.49
C GLU A 139 8.16 0.05 10.36
N GLU A 140 9.29 -0.17 11.04
CA GLU A 140 9.37 -1.16 12.11
C GLU A 140 8.62 -0.66 13.35
N VAL A 141 7.74 -1.50 13.90
CA VAL A 141 7.04 -1.21 15.16
C VAL A 141 8.04 -1.32 16.31
N VAL A 142 8.56 -0.18 16.76
CA VAL A 142 9.43 -0.11 17.93
C VAL A 142 8.61 0.35 19.14
N THR A 143 8.61 -0.47 20.19
CA THR A 143 8.10 -0.07 21.51
C THR A 143 9.15 0.83 22.16
N THR A 144 8.82 2.10 22.36
CA THR A 144 9.73 3.09 22.94
C THR A 144 9.83 2.92 24.45
N GLU A 145 11.06 2.82 24.99
CA GLU A 145 11.28 2.94 26.42
C GLU A 145 11.04 4.40 26.85
N PHE A 146 10.19 4.58 27.87
CA PHE A 146 9.85 5.88 28.44
C PHE A 146 11.02 6.43 29.27
N GLY A 147 11.99 7.06 28.61
CA GLY A 147 13.10 7.76 29.28
C GLY A 147 13.56 9.00 28.51
N LEU A 148 13.57 10.17 29.17
CA LEU A 148 14.21 11.44 28.77
C LEU A 148 14.03 11.93 27.31
N ASN A 149 12.94 11.55 26.63
CA ASN A 149 12.74 11.87 25.21
C ASN A 149 12.06 13.24 24.98
N ALA A 150 12.43 13.90 23.89
CA ALA A 150 11.74 15.07 23.36
C ALA A 150 10.36 14.67 22.79
N ASP A 151 9.33 15.40 23.20
CA ASP A 151 8.00 15.57 22.58
C ASP A 151 7.49 14.39 21.73
N TRP A 152 7.54 14.45 20.39
CA TRP A 152 6.94 13.45 19.48
C TRP A 152 7.76 12.17 19.28
N HIS A 153 9.01 12.11 19.74
CA HIS A 153 9.82 10.87 19.66
C HIS A 153 9.23 9.74 20.52
N LYS A 154 8.35 10.08 21.47
CA LYS A 154 7.60 9.13 22.30
C LYS A 154 6.47 8.41 21.56
N LEU A 155 5.95 9.00 20.47
CA LEU A 155 4.87 8.38 19.71
C LEU A 155 5.36 7.06 19.11
N PRO A 156 4.63 5.95 19.29
CA PRO A 156 5.04 4.66 18.74
C PRO A 156 5.12 4.76 17.22
N GLY A 157 6.20 4.22 16.65
CA GLY A 157 6.32 4.06 15.20
C GLY A 157 5.36 2.99 14.67
N GLY A 158 5.33 2.84 13.35
CA GLY A 158 4.57 1.81 12.66
C GLY A 158 3.60 2.38 11.65
N THR A 159 3.22 1.52 10.70
CA THR A 159 2.41 1.86 9.52
C THR A 159 1.12 2.62 9.86
N GLU A 160 0.39 2.23 10.92
CA GLU A 160 -0.86 2.91 11.30
C GLU A 160 -0.62 4.33 11.82
N THR A 161 0.45 4.56 12.60
CA THR A 161 0.81 5.91 13.05
C THR A 161 1.26 6.76 11.87
N GLY A 162 2.10 6.21 11.00
CA GLY A 162 2.56 6.93 9.81
C GLY A 162 1.39 7.30 8.89
N GLN A 163 0.50 6.36 8.59
CA GLN A 163 -0.68 6.62 7.77
C GLN A 163 -1.56 7.73 8.34
N PHE A 164 -1.74 7.75 9.67
CA PHE A 164 -2.49 8.80 10.34
C PHE A 164 -1.87 10.19 10.14
N ILE A 165 -0.54 10.30 10.24
CA ILE A 165 0.17 11.56 10.00
C ILE A 165 0.06 11.98 8.53
N HIS A 166 0.24 11.06 7.58
CA HIS A 166 0.09 11.33 6.14
C HIS A 166 -1.33 11.84 5.82
N ASP A 167 -2.36 11.17 6.33
CA ASP A 167 -3.77 11.56 6.14
C ASP A 167 -4.05 13.01 6.57
N ILE A 168 -3.43 13.46 7.68
CA ILE A 168 -3.59 14.84 8.17
C ILE A 168 -2.87 15.82 7.24
N LEU A 169 -1.62 15.52 6.86
CA LEU A 169 -0.82 16.38 5.98
C LEU A 169 -1.44 16.52 4.59
N GLU A 170 -1.93 15.41 4.03
CA GLU A 170 -2.66 15.36 2.76
C GLU A 170 -3.92 16.24 2.82
N TRP A 171 -4.76 16.04 3.84
CA TRP A 171 -5.98 16.82 4.03
C TRP A 171 -5.71 18.33 4.24
N HIS A 172 -4.59 18.66 4.90
CA HIS A 172 -4.15 20.03 5.05
C HIS A 172 -3.72 20.64 3.72
N ALA A 173 -3.01 19.90 2.87
CA ALA A 173 -2.55 20.41 1.56
C ALA A 173 -3.69 20.70 0.58
N GLN A 174 -4.87 20.08 0.74
CA GLN A 174 -6.02 20.22 -0.16
C GLN A 174 -6.76 21.57 -0.08
N ALA A 175 -6.66 22.29 1.03
CA ALA A 175 -7.39 23.55 1.24
C ALA A 175 -6.70 24.42 2.30
N HIS A 176 -7.07 25.70 2.39
CA HIS A 176 -6.65 26.52 3.54
C HIS A 176 -7.32 25.97 4.80
N ARG A 177 -6.51 25.67 5.83
CA ARG A 177 -6.97 25.13 7.12
C ARG A 177 -6.45 26.02 8.24
N GLU A 178 -7.28 26.26 9.23
CA GLU A 178 -6.83 26.88 10.47
C GLU A 178 -6.34 25.81 11.46
N ASP A 179 -5.55 26.21 12.45
CA ASP A 179 -5.05 25.30 13.48
C ASP A 179 -6.18 24.56 14.19
N THR A 180 -7.32 25.23 14.42
CA THR A 180 -8.49 24.61 15.03
C THR A 180 -9.10 23.50 14.17
N ASP A 181 -8.94 23.56 12.84
CA ASP A 181 -9.45 22.51 11.95
C ASP A 181 -8.54 21.28 12.00
N ILE A 182 -7.22 21.48 12.10
CA ILE A 182 -6.24 20.40 12.31
C ILE A 182 -6.55 19.67 13.61
N ASP A 183 -6.72 20.41 14.72
CA ASP A 183 -7.02 19.81 16.03
C ASP A 183 -8.34 19.04 16.01
N ARG A 184 -9.38 19.54 15.31
CA ARG A 184 -10.64 18.81 15.13
C ARG A 184 -10.45 17.51 14.34
N LEU A 185 -9.65 17.52 13.27
CA LEU A 185 -9.40 16.32 12.48
C LEU A 185 -8.64 15.27 13.28
N ILE A 186 -7.60 15.69 14.02
CA ILE A 186 -6.80 14.82 14.90
C ILE A 186 -7.71 14.09 15.89
N ASN A 187 -8.58 14.82 16.59
CA ASN A 187 -9.52 14.22 17.55
C ASN A 187 -10.53 13.29 16.87
N LYS A 188 -10.97 13.60 15.64
CA LYS A 188 -11.94 12.80 14.90
C LYS A 188 -11.36 11.51 14.33
N ARG A 189 -10.11 11.52 13.89
CA ARG A 189 -9.43 10.40 13.22
C ARG A 189 -8.41 9.70 14.12
N TRP A 190 -8.49 9.91 15.43
CA TRP A 190 -7.51 9.39 16.39
C TRP A 190 -7.38 7.86 16.28
N PRO A 191 -6.16 7.32 16.07
CA PRO A 191 -5.95 5.88 16.00
C PRO A 191 -6.18 5.17 17.33
N ALA A 192 -6.78 3.98 17.30
CA ALA A 192 -7.14 3.24 18.51
C ALA A 192 -5.92 2.73 19.30
N HIS A 193 -4.76 2.57 18.66
CA HIS A 193 -3.53 2.12 19.31
C HIS A 193 -2.75 3.23 20.01
N LEU A 194 -3.12 4.51 19.80
CA LEU A 194 -2.46 5.66 20.43
C LEU A 194 -3.23 6.15 21.65
N ASP A 195 -2.51 6.49 22.72
CA ASP A 195 -3.11 7.17 23.88
C ASP A 195 -3.52 8.60 23.51
N LEU A 196 -4.82 8.89 23.65
CA LEU A 196 -5.44 10.19 23.35
C LEU A 196 -4.79 11.36 24.13
N SER A 197 -4.12 11.08 25.24
CA SER A 197 -3.32 12.08 25.97
C SER A 197 -2.25 12.76 25.09
N HIS A 198 -1.81 12.11 24.01
CA HIS A 198 -0.85 12.66 23.05
C HIS A 198 -1.47 13.57 21.97
N ALA A 199 -2.79 13.76 21.93
CA ALA A 199 -3.41 14.56 20.86
C ALA A 199 -2.89 16.01 20.76
N PRO A 200 -2.69 16.76 21.87
CA PRO A 200 -2.10 18.10 21.80
C PRO A 200 -0.68 18.10 21.23
N LEU A 201 0.10 17.08 21.60
CA LEU A 201 1.46 16.87 21.12
C LEU A 201 1.49 16.60 19.61
N VAL A 202 0.59 15.75 19.10
CA VAL A 202 0.46 15.51 17.65
C VAL A 202 0.07 16.79 16.91
N GLY A 203 -0.88 17.57 17.45
CA GLY A 203 -1.27 18.85 16.84
C GLY A 203 -0.10 19.82 16.73
N GLN A 204 0.71 19.94 17.80
CA GLN A 204 1.93 20.75 17.78
C GLN A 204 2.93 20.21 16.74
N TRP A 205 3.12 18.89 16.71
CA TRP A 205 4.06 18.25 15.78
C TRP A 205 3.68 18.52 14.32
N ILE A 206 2.41 18.35 13.94
CA ILE A 206 1.91 18.67 12.59
C ILE A 206 2.18 20.13 12.23
N ARG A 207 1.88 21.08 13.14
CA ARG A 207 2.15 22.51 12.90
C ARG A 207 3.64 22.79 12.67
N GLN A 208 4.52 22.11 13.39
CA GLN A 208 5.95 22.25 13.21
C GLN A 208 6.44 21.61 11.91
N ILE A 209 5.95 20.42 11.53
CA ILE A 209 6.20 19.81 10.21
C ILE A 209 5.83 20.78 9.09
N LEU A 210 4.64 21.40 9.18
CA LEU A 210 4.16 22.35 8.19
C LEU A 210 4.97 23.67 8.15
N SER A 211 5.71 23.98 9.21
CA SER A 211 6.53 25.17 9.33
C SER A 211 8.00 24.93 8.97
N VAL A 212 8.39 23.69 8.64
CA VAL A 212 9.75 23.38 8.17
C VAL A 212 10.04 24.19 6.91
N GLU A 213 11.13 24.96 6.94
CA GLU A 213 11.62 25.67 5.77
C GLU A 213 12.18 24.68 4.76
N LEU A 214 11.52 24.61 3.60
CA LEU A 214 12.00 23.86 2.45
C LEU A 214 13.08 24.69 1.76
N TYR A 215 12.80 25.95 1.45
CA TYR A 215 13.79 26.89 0.93
C TYR A 215 13.88 28.08 1.88
N PRO A 216 14.94 28.91 1.81
CA PRO A 216 15.02 30.10 2.64
C PRO A 216 13.75 30.95 2.53
N GLY A 217 13.00 31.04 3.64
CA GLY A 217 11.73 31.75 3.73
C GLY A 217 10.53 31.10 3.03
N VAL A 218 10.57 29.78 2.76
CA VAL A 218 9.48 29.01 2.13
C VAL A 218 9.21 27.74 2.91
N SER A 219 8.05 27.67 3.54
CA SER A 219 7.55 26.49 4.26
C SER A 219 6.22 25.98 3.70
N LEU A 220 5.83 24.75 4.08
CA LEU A 220 4.61 24.10 3.57
C LEU A 220 3.34 24.87 3.90
N ASN A 221 3.25 25.52 5.06
CA ASN A 221 2.09 26.34 5.47
C ASN A 221 1.99 27.67 4.70
N GLN A 222 3.06 28.14 4.06
CA GLN A 222 3.07 29.39 3.28
C GLN A 222 2.64 29.18 1.83
N LEU A 223 2.83 27.97 1.30
CA LEU A 223 2.44 27.63 -0.07
C LEU A 223 0.91 27.68 -0.23
N GLY A 224 0.43 28.30 -1.30
CA GLY A 224 -0.99 28.36 -1.62
C GLY A 224 -1.55 27.01 -2.03
N VAL A 225 -2.87 26.82 -1.90
CA VAL A 225 -3.55 25.56 -2.29
C VAL A 225 -3.35 25.25 -3.78
N SER A 226 -3.38 26.26 -4.65
CA SER A 226 -3.17 26.09 -6.10
C SER A 226 -1.74 25.68 -6.46
N GLN A 227 -0.78 25.87 -5.53
CA GLN A 227 0.61 25.47 -5.71
C GLN A 227 0.85 24.05 -5.23
N LYS A 228 -0.14 23.38 -4.62
CA LYS A 228 -0.01 22.05 -4.04
C LYS A 228 -0.88 21.06 -4.81
N ARG A 229 -0.35 19.87 -4.99
CA ARG A 229 -1.08 18.70 -5.43
C ARG A 229 -0.76 17.55 -4.48
N PRO A 230 -1.61 17.28 -3.47
CA PRO A 230 -1.43 16.15 -2.58
C PRO A 230 -1.84 14.83 -3.26
N GLU A 231 -1.15 13.76 -2.89
CA GLU A 231 -1.38 12.37 -3.31
C GLU A 231 -1.59 12.15 -4.83
N PRO A 232 -0.84 12.79 -5.76
CA PRO A 232 -1.00 12.46 -7.16
C PRO A 232 -0.61 11.00 -7.42
N GLN A 233 -1.58 10.25 -7.92
CA GLN A 233 -1.39 8.90 -8.41
C GLN A 233 -0.69 8.92 -9.78
N PHE A 234 0.24 7.99 -9.98
CA PHE A 234 0.87 7.76 -11.28
C PHE A 234 0.78 6.31 -11.71
N GLU A 235 0.98 6.12 -13.01
CA GLU A 235 1.09 4.82 -13.67
C GLU A 235 2.17 4.91 -14.74
N LEU A 236 3.17 4.02 -14.66
CA LEU A 236 4.30 3.95 -15.55
C LEU A 236 4.32 2.61 -16.28
N PRO A 237 4.04 2.56 -17.58
CA PRO A 237 4.09 1.31 -18.35
C PRO A 237 5.54 0.91 -18.59
N LEU A 238 5.95 -0.24 -18.04
CA LEU A 238 7.31 -0.76 -18.13
C LEU A 238 7.50 -1.60 -19.40
N LYS A 239 8.73 -1.63 -19.92
CA LYS A 239 9.07 -2.50 -21.05
C LYS A 239 8.88 -3.99 -20.68
N PRO A 240 8.40 -4.84 -21.61
CA PRO A 240 8.12 -6.25 -21.33
C PRO A 240 9.33 -7.07 -20.86
N ASP A 241 10.54 -6.68 -21.27
CA ASP A 241 11.82 -7.33 -21.03
C ASP A 241 12.69 -6.59 -20.01
N LEU A 242 12.13 -5.61 -19.30
CA LEU A 242 12.84 -4.86 -18.27
C LEU A 242 13.26 -5.79 -17.12
N ARG A 243 14.49 -5.61 -16.63
CA ARG A 243 15.02 -6.29 -15.45
C ARG A 243 15.28 -5.31 -14.33
N ALA A 244 15.23 -5.78 -13.08
CA ALA A 244 15.55 -4.96 -11.91
C ALA A 244 16.94 -4.33 -12.01
N GLN A 245 17.95 -5.07 -12.48
CA GLN A 245 19.28 -4.51 -12.69
C GLN A 245 19.29 -3.35 -13.68
N THR A 246 18.51 -3.43 -14.76
CA THR A 246 18.43 -2.34 -15.75
C THR A 246 17.84 -1.08 -15.14
N LEU A 247 16.79 -1.20 -14.32
CA LEU A 247 16.20 -0.07 -13.61
C LEU A 247 17.21 0.61 -12.67
N PHE A 248 17.94 -0.17 -11.88
CA PHE A 248 18.98 0.36 -10.97
C PHE A 248 20.15 0.98 -11.75
N ASN A 249 20.56 0.36 -12.85
CA ASN A 249 21.63 0.89 -13.70
C ASN A 249 21.23 2.22 -14.36
N ALA A 250 19.99 2.38 -14.79
CA ALA A 250 19.49 3.64 -15.33
C ALA A 250 19.57 4.79 -14.30
N CYS A 251 19.36 4.48 -13.01
CA CYS A 251 19.48 5.47 -11.95
C CYS A 251 20.91 5.98 -11.73
N ARG A 252 21.95 5.29 -12.23
CA ARG A 252 23.34 5.76 -12.14
C ARG A 252 23.60 7.06 -12.91
N ALA A 253 22.67 7.50 -13.74
CA ALA A 253 22.73 8.78 -14.43
C ALA A 253 22.38 9.98 -13.51
N PHE A 254 21.87 9.76 -12.29
CA PHE A 254 21.76 10.80 -11.28
C PHE A 254 23.10 10.98 -10.54
N SER A 255 23.55 12.22 -10.38
CA SER A 255 24.81 12.57 -9.71
C SER A 255 24.85 12.18 -8.24
N TRP A 256 23.67 12.11 -7.62
CA TRP A 256 23.48 11.74 -6.22
C TRP A 256 23.20 10.25 -6.01
N TRP A 257 23.18 9.46 -7.08
CA TRP A 257 23.00 8.03 -6.98
C TRP A 257 24.21 7.40 -6.31
N GLU A 258 23.99 6.86 -5.11
CA GLU A 258 24.96 5.98 -4.47
C GLU A 258 24.75 4.55 -4.96
N PRO A 259 25.82 3.74 -5.13
CA PRO A 259 25.70 2.38 -5.63
C PRO A 259 24.76 1.52 -4.77
N LEU A 260 23.56 1.31 -5.31
CA LEU A 260 22.58 0.33 -4.85
C LEU A 260 22.48 -0.78 -5.89
N GLU A 261 22.33 -2.00 -5.41
CA GLU A 261 22.08 -3.18 -6.24
C GLU A 261 20.71 -3.75 -5.89
N PRO A 262 19.94 -4.26 -6.87
CA PRO A 262 18.67 -4.89 -6.57
C PRO A 262 18.91 -6.13 -5.70
N PRO A 263 18.03 -6.44 -4.72
CA PRO A 263 18.16 -7.66 -3.92
C PRO A 263 18.17 -8.93 -4.77
N ILE A 264 17.38 -8.94 -5.86
CA ILE A 264 17.29 -10.01 -6.84
C ILE A 264 17.13 -9.38 -8.22
N ASP A 265 17.95 -9.80 -9.19
CA ASP A 265 17.77 -9.40 -10.58
C ASP A 265 16.69 -10.28 -11.26
N GLN A 266 15.47 -9.76 -11.31
CA GLN A 266 14.30 -10.43 -11.90
C GLN A 266 13.65 -9.59 -13.00
N PRO A 267 12.90 -10.22 -13.93
CA PRO A 267 12.05 -9.48 -14.85
C PRO A 267 11.01 -8.64 -14.11
N ILE A 268 10.86 -7.39 -14.52
CA ILE A 268 9.82 -6.48 -14.05
C ILE A 268 8.99 -6.11 -15.28
N ALA A 269 7.74 -6.58 -15.32
CA ALA A 269 6.83 -6.30 -16.42
C ALA A 269 5.51 -5.72 -15.90
N GLY A 270 4.78 -5.07 -16.80
CA GLY A 270 3.48 -4.47 -16.51
C GLY A 270 3.59 -2.99 -16.18
N HIS A 271 2.81 -2.55 -15.21
CA HIS A 271 2.67 -1.14 -14.85
C HIS A 271 3.16 -0.92 -13.42
N LEU A 272 4.02 0.07 -13.24
CA LEU A 272 4.39 0.56 -11.93
C LEU A 272 3.41 1.67 -11.53
N ILE A 273 2.69 1.45 -10.44
CA ILE A 273 1.75 2.42 -9.87
C ILE A 273 2.25 2.90 -8.51
N GLY A 274 1.89 4.11 -8.16
CA GLY A 274 2.21 4.67 -6.86
C GLY A 274 1.55 6.01 -6.63
N PHE A 275 1.79 6.54 -5.45
CA PHE A 275 1.31 7.83 -5.00
C PHE A 275 2.51 8.62 -4.50
N ILE A 276 2.62 9.88 -4.93
CA ILE A 276 3.59 10.82 -4.37
C ILE A 276 2.86 11.59 -3.27
N ASP A 277 3.41 11.75 -2.07
CA ASP A 277 2.67 12.41 -0.98
C ASP A 277 2.28 13.85 -1.33
N LEU A 278 3.22 14.62 -1.86
CA LEU A 278 2.98 16.00 -2.27
C LEU A 278 3.85 16.39 -3.46
N VAL A 279 3.22 16.93 -4.49
CA VAL A 279 3.89 17.76 -5.50
C VAL A 279 3.56 19.21 -5.23
N PHE A 280 4.55 20.09 -5.27
CA PHE A 280 4.29 21.53 -5.17
C PHE A 280 5.06 22.35 -6.19
N GLU A 281 4.53 23.50 -6.54
CA GLU A 281 5.14 24.48 -7.43
C GLU A 281 5.77 25.61 -6.61
N TYR A 282 7.00 25.98 -6.96
CA TYR A 282 7.69 27.13 -6.44
C TYR A 282 8.59 27.75 -7.51
N GLN A 283 8.38 29.04 -7.81
CA GLN A 283 9.16 29.80 -8.81
C GLN A 283 9.20 29.15 -10.21
N GLY A 284 8.09 28.57 -10.65
CA GLY A 284 7.94 27.90 -11.95
C GLY A 284 8.51 26.49 -12.00
N ARG A 285 9.06 25.98 -10.88
CA ARG A 285 9.60 24.62 -10.75
C ARG A 285 8.69 23.75 -9.91
N PHE A 286 8.60 22.47 -10.27
CA PHE A 286 7.77 21.47 -9.60
C PHE A 286 8.66 20.54 -8.78
N HIS A 287 8.33 20.42 -7.51
CA HIS A 287 9.09 19.72 -6.49
C HIS A 287 8.26 18.60 -5.88
N ILE A 288 8.94 17.58 -5.34
CA ILE A 288 8.32 16.44 -4.67
C ILE A 288 8.67 16.48 -3.19
N ILE A 289 7.69 16.21 -2.34
CA ILE A 289 7.90 15.83 -0.94
C ILE A 289 7.33 14.43 -0.72
N ASP A 290 8.10 13.62 -0.01
CA ASP A 290 7.68 12.36 0.59
C ASP A 290 7.90 12.45 2.11
N TYR A 291 6.84 12.25 2.88
CA TYR A 291 6.88 12.33 4.33
C TYR A 291 7.29 10.97 4.89
N LYS A 292 8.21 10.98 5.87
CA LYS A 292 8.66 9.77 6.56
C LYS A 292 8.50 9.92 8.05
N THR A 293 7.76 9.01 8.68
CA THR A 293 7.63 8.94 10.15
C THR A 293 8.50 7.85 10.78
N ASN A 294 9.47 7.31 10.01
CA ASN A 294 10.40 6.28 10.46
C ASN A 294 11.07 6.67 11.78
N TYR A 295 11.10 5.74 12.73
CA TYR A 295 11.81 5.92 13.99
C TYR A 295 13.29 5.54 13.80
N LEU A 296 14.18 6.54 13.83
CA LEU A 296 15.64 6.32 13.72
C LEU A 296 16.35 6.34 15.08
N GLY A 297 15.64 6.76 16.12
CA GLY A 297 16.14 6.83 17.49
C GLY A 297 15.38 7.84 18.34
N PRO A 298 15.78 7.99 19.61
CA PRO A 298 14.96 8.62 20.65
C PRO A 298 14.91 10.15 20.62
N ASN A 299 15.73 10.80 19.78
CA ASN A 299 15.90 12.25 19.78
C ASN A 299 16.40 12.77 18.42
N ASP A 300 16.48 14.09 18.28
CA ASP A 300 16.85 14.76 17.03
C ASP A 300 18.26 14.41 16.54
N SER A 301 19.19 14.05 17.43
CA SER A 301 20.54 13.59 17.03
C SER A 301 20.53 12.27 16.26
N SER A 302 19.42 11.52 16.33
CA SER A 302 19.21 10.29 15.57
C SER A 302 18.77 10.55 14.11
N TYR A 303 18.56 11.81 13.73
CA TYR A 303 18.10 12.24 12.41
C TYR A 303 19.12 13.20 11.75
N GLY A 304 20.40 13.08 12.09
CA GLY A 304 21.48 13.77 11.40
C GLY A 304 21.76 13.18 10.01
N ASP A 305 22.60 13.85 9.22
CA ASP A 305 22.87 13.48 7.82
C ASP A 305 23.31 12.02 7.65
N VAL A 306 24.16 11.52 8.56
CA VAL A 306 24.65 10.13 8.51
C VAL A 306 23.53 9.13 8.73
N GLN A 307 22.66 9.37 9.71
CA GLN A 307 21.54 8.49 10.04
C GLN A 307 20.47 8.53 8.94
N LEU A 308 20.16 9.72 8.42
CA LEU A 308 19.23 9.85 7.29
C LEU A 308 19.78 9.14 6.06
N GLN A 309 21.05 9.33 5.72
CA GLN A 309 21.65 8.66 4.57
C GLN A 309 21.59 7.13 4.72
N ALA A 310 21.90 6.59 5.90
CA ALA A 310 21.78 5.15 6.16
C ALA A 310 20.33 4.65 6.03
N ALA A 311 19.35 5.40 6.54
CA ALA A 311 17.94 5.07 6.41
C ALA A 311 17.46 5.10 4.94
N MET A 312 17.89 6.11 4.18
CA MET A 312 17.60 6.22 2.74
C MET A 312 18.10 5.00 1.98
N GLN A 313 19.34 4.57 2.22
CA GLN A 313 19.92 3.39 1.57
C GLN A 313 19.20 2.10 1.97
N ARG A 314 18.93 1.90 3.27
CA ARG A 314 18.27 0.69 3.79
C ARG A 314 16.89 0.45 3.16
N SER A 315 16.12 1.51 2.93
CA SER A 315 14.76 1.43 2.39
C SER A 315 14.68 1.64 0.88
N PHE A 316 15.81 1.71 0.17
CA PHE A 316 15.86 1.98 -1.28
C PHE A 316 15.13 3.28 -1.69
N TYR A 317 14.99 4.25 -0.79
CA TYR A 317 14.33 5.52 -1.07
C TYR A 317 14.98 6.32 -2.22
N PRO A 318 16.30 6.25 -2.50
CA PRO A 318 16.87 6.85 -3.70
C PRO A 318 16.25 6.32 -5.01
N LEU A 319 15.91 5.02 -5.07
CA LEU A 319 15.21 4.45 -6.23
C LEU A 319 13.78 5.00 -6.33
N GLN A 320 13.07 5.07 -5.22
CA GLN A 320 11.73 5.65 -5.16
C GLN A 320 11.74 7.12 -5.62
N ALA A 321 12.72 7.90 -5.16
CA ALA A 321 12.92 9.29 -5.56
C ALA A 321 13.11 9.44 -7.08
N ALA A 322 13.91 8.56 -7.68
CA ALA A 322 14.13 8.49 -9.13
C ALA A 322 12.83 8.19 -9.89
N ILE A 323 12.07 7.19 -9.43
CA ILE A 323 10.78 6.80 -10.00
C ILE A 323 9.76 7.93 -9.90
N TYR A 324 9.68 8.62 -8.76
CA TYR A 324 8.78 9.75 -8.57
C TYR A 324 9.16 10.93 -9.46
N GLY A 325 10.46 11.19 -9.65
CA GLY A 325 10.96 12.16 -10.62
C GLY A 325 10.49 11.84 -12.05
N LEU A 326 10.60 10.58 -12.47
CA LEU A 326 10.09 10.12 -13.77
C LEU A 326 8.57 10.26 -13.90
N ALA A 327 7.83 9.91 -12.85
CA ALA A 327 6.37 10.07 -12.82
C ALA A 327 5.97 11.54 -12.95
N LEU A 328 6.62 12.44 -12.20
CA LEU A 328 6.41 13.88 -12.29
C LEU A 328 6.75 14.40 -13.69
N HIS A 329 7.87 13.97 -14.26
CA HIS A 329 8.29 14.34 -15.61
C HIS A 329 7.21 14.02 -16.65
N ARG A 330 6.69 12.78 -16.64
CA ARG A 330 5.62 12.37 -17.57
C ARG A 330 4.32 13.11 -17.33
N TRP A 331 3.98 13.37 -16.07
CA TRP A 331 2.77 14.11 -15.72
C TRP A 331 2.83 15.54 -16.26
N LEU A 332 3.95 16.24 -16.05
CA LEU A 332 4.16 17.60 -16.55
C LEU A 332 4.22 17.65 -18.07
N GLY A 333 4.97 16.75 -18.72
CA GLY A 333 5.06 16.70 -20.19
C GLY A 333 3.71 16.47 -20.88
N SER A 334 2.74 15.86 -20.19
CA SER A 334 1.38 15.67 -20.72
C SER A 334 0.44 16.87 -20.52
N ARG A 335 0.80 17.84 -19.67
CA ARG A 335 -0.12 18.90 -19.21
C ARG A 335 0.40 20.31 -19.37
N LEU A 336 1.71 20.51 -19.24
CA LEU A 336 2.32 21.82 -19.29
C LEU A 336 2.75 22.12 -20.73
N PRO A 337 2.21 23.18 -21.36
CA PRO A 337 2.70 23.66 -22.64
C PRO A 337 4.18 24.06 -22.54
N ASP A 338 4.95 23.80 -23.60
CA ASP A 338 6.38 24.13 -23.66
C ASP A 338 7.21 23.56 -22.48
N TYR A 339 6.80 22.39 -21.99
CA TYR A 339 7.51 21.69 -20.91
C TYR A 339 8.96 21.39 -21.30
N ASP A 340 9.85 21.81 -20.43
CA ASP A 340 11.29 21.59 -20.47
C ASP A 340 11.73 21.07 -19.08
N PRO A 341 12.27 19.85 -18.99
CA PRO A 341 12.66 19.27 -17.71
C PRO A 341 13.72 20.10 -16.97
N ASP A 342 14.67 20.73 -17.66
CA ASP A 342 15.73 21.53 -17.02
C ASP A 342 15.18 22.83 -16.40
N ARG A 343 14.08 23.33 -16.95
CA ARG A 343 13.42 24.55 -16.46
C ARG A 343 12.39 24.28 -15.38
N HIS A 344 11.65 23.19 -15.50
CA HIS A 344 10.44 22.97 -14.72
C HIS A 344 10.61 21.93 -13.63
N LEU A 345 11.59 21.03 -13.70
CA LEU A 345 11.82 20.09 -12.61
C LEU A 345 12.64 20.75 -11.50
N GLY A 346 12.18 20.57 -10.28
CA GLY A 346 12.78 21.05 -9.05
C GLY A 346 13.61 19.97 -8.35
N ASP A 347 13.32 19.78 -7.07
CA ASP A 347 13.99 18.82 -6.19
C ASP A 347 12.98 17.80 -5.67
N VAL A 348 13.49 16.61 -5.32
CA VAL A 348 12.79 15.63 -4.49
C VAL A 348 13.31 15.73 -3.06
N THR A 349 12.39 15.80 -2.09
CA THR A 349 12.71 15.95 -0.67
C THR A 349 12.01 14.87 0.14
N TYR A 350 12.79 14.08 0.89
CA TYR A 350 12.29 13.19 1.91
C TYR A 350 12.35 13.94 3.24
N LEU A 351 11.18 14.14 3.86
CA LEU A 351 11.05 14.82 5.15
C LEU A 351 10.82 13.79 6.26
N PHE A 352 11.88 13.47 6.98
CA PHE A 352 11.79 12.64 8.19
C PHE A 352 11.15 13.47 9.31
N CYS A 353 9.83 13.36 9.45
CA CYS A 353 8.98 14.19 10.29
C CYS A 353 9.38 14.17 11.77
N ARG A 354 9.98 13.09 12.25
CA ARG A 354 10.49 13.02 13.63
C ARG A 354 11.78 13.82 13.83
N GLY A 355 12.53 14.07 12.76
CA GLY A 355 13.80 14.79 12.76
C GLY A 355 13.69 16.29 12.50
N ILE A 356 12.50 16.91 12.53
CA ILE A 356 12.31 18.33 12.15
C ILE A 356 13.13 19.34 12.96
N HIS A 357 13.66 18.94 14.11
CA HIS A 357 14.52 19.74 14.98
C HIS A 357 16.00 19.33 14.93
N SER A 358 16.38 18.37 14.09
CA SER A 358 17.79 18.05 13.86
C SER A 358 18.48 19.19 13.09
N ASN A 359 19.81 19.18 13.05
CA ASN A 359 20.60 20.22 12.37
C ASN A 359 20.27 20.37 10.87
N ASN A 360 19.74 19.32 10.24
CA ASN A 360 19.30 19.31 8.84
C ASN A 360 17.77 19.37 8.70
N ALA A 361 17.04 19.65 9.79
CA ALA A 361 15.59 19.67 9.86
C ALA A 361 14.90 18.38 9.36
N GLY A 362 15.59 17.23 9.43
CA GLY A 362 15.08 15.96 8.95
C GLY A 362 14.99 15.87 7.42
N LEU A 363 15.65 16.79 6.69
CA LEU A 363 15.55 16.88 5.25
C LEU A 363 16.65 16.09 4.55
N TRP A 364 16.24 15.18 3.66
CA TRP A 364 17.10 14.66 2.61
C TRP A 364 16.59 15.19 1.27
N ARG A 365 17.37 16.03 0.59
CA ARG A 365 16.97 16.68 -0.67
C ARG A 365 17.96 16.39 -1.78
N ARG A 366 17.45 16.09 -2.98
CA ARG A 366 18.25 15.95 -4.21
C ARG A 366 17.57 16.58 -5.43
N PRO A 367 18.35 17.09 -6.39
CA PRO A 367 17.79 17.64 -7.62
C PRO A 367 17.18 16.54 -8.51
N LEU A 368 16.08 16.85 -9.17
CA LEU A 368 15.50 16.01 -10.22
C LEU A 368 16.23 16.30 -11.53
N GLU A 369 17.33 15.58 -11.75
CA GLU A 369 18.23 15.83 -12.87
C GLU A 369 17.70 15.21 -14.18
N THR A 370 17.64 16.04 -15.23
CA THR A 370 17.20 15.64 -16.57
C THR A 370 17.93 14.41 -17.11
N PRO A 371 19.28 14.29 -17.02
CA PRO A 371 19.98 13.10 -17.51
C PRO A 371 19.49 11.79 -16.86
N GLY A 372 19.27 11.80 -15.54
CA GLY A 372 18.78 10.65 -14.80
C GLY A 372 17.34 10.27 -15.19
N ILE A 373 16.48 11.27 -15.34
CA ILE A 373 15.08 11.07 -15.69
C ILE A 373 14.94 10.55 -17.13
N LEU A 374 15.65 11.13 -18.07
CA LEU A 374 15.61 10.69 -19.47
C LEU A 374 16.22 9.30 -19.64
N ALA A 375 17.28 8.96 -18.90
CA ALA A 375 17.85 7.61 -18.89
C ALA A 375 16.83 6.58 -18.38
N LEU A 376 16.09 6.91 -17.32
CA LEU A 376 15.02 6.06 -16.81
C LEU A 376 13.88 5.90 -17.82
N GLU A 377 13.42 7.00 -18.42
CA GLU A 377 12.36 6.96 -19.42
C GLU A 377 12.75 6.08 -20.61
N GLU A 378 13.94 6.33 -21.18
CA GLU A 378 14.45 5.62 -22.34
C GLU A 378 14.65 4.12 -22.05
N GLN A 379 15.22 3.77 -20.90
CA GLN A 379 15.58 2.39 -20.62
C GLN A 379 14.41 1.57 -20.07
N CYS A 380 13.51 2.18 -19.29
CA CYS A 380 12.53 1.44 -18.50
C CYS A 380 11.10 1.49 -19.06
N LEU A 381 10.72 2.55 -19.76
CA LEU A 381 9.32 2.75 -20.16
C LEU A 381 9.05 2.33 -21.59
N CYS A 382 7.83 1.89 -21.85
CA CYS A 382 7.33 1.76 -23.22
C CYS A 382 7.26 3.15 -23.88
N THR A 383 7.88 3.28 -25.06
CA THR A 383 7.65 4.41 -25.94
C THR A 383 6.18 4.40 -26.36
N ARG A 384 5.48 5.52 -26.18
CA ARG A 384 4.10 5.66 -26.65
C ARG A 384 4.01 5.65 -28.17
#